data_AF-A0A6P8K6X6-F1
#
_entry.id   AF-A0A6P8K6X6-F1
#
_cell.length_a   1.000
_cell.length_b   1.000
_cell.length_c   1.000
_cell.angle_alpha   90.00
_cell.angle_beta   90.00
_cell.angle_gamma   90.00
#
_symmetry.space_group_name_H-M   'P 1'
#
loop_
_entity.id
_entity.type
_entity.pdbx_description
1 polymer ?
#
loop_
_entity_poly.entity_id
_entity_poly.type
_entity_poly.pdbx_seq_one_letter_code
_entity_poly.pdbx_strand_id
1 'polypeptide(L)'
;MSMAKYLNRSVGKAGKDVAARICTLKPTEPEHHAIHLTAGENFVGRSRETGIRDSKCSKRQIQLQVDLKKAVVSLKVLGVNPCGVNGLMVMQNSECELKHGDLVEIVYGRHPFEVVFNPPPEDDKEKAEPLSTTLSPSEKPERWDSAGNGKLVIFTSAGVKASEKIAGYDMDGTIIRTKSGLVFPKNTEDWQIIFPEVPEKLKNLHKDGFKICLFTNQGGIARGKINLDDFKVKIKKIVAKLGVPIQVFIAIGDGFYRKPLTGMWQHLKSELNDGVEIQEDRCFFVGDAAGRPETGKGATKQRKDHSLVDRLFAANVGISFYTPEVHFLGKQVEQWNKPDFDPTSVQEQVSLLDPDDLTFDDHPCEMVIMVGLPGSGKSHFCSSFFQSRGYKIVNADTLGSTQNCLTACKRFLDSGQSCVVDNTNVDVASRKKFLQLASDKMIPCRCLVMSVPVAQVKHNIAFRELSDSARPKIKDMVFNMMKKKYQEPALDEGFISIHKVNFKPNFADEKQEKLYKMYLVEK
;
A
#
# COMPACT_ATOMS: atom_id res chain seq x y z
N MET A 1 -57.19 31.51 -61.55
CA MET A 1 -56.16 32.52 -61.86
C MET A 1 -55.50 32.90 -60.54
N SER A 2 -54.19 32.95 -60.31
CA SER A 2 -53.02 32.77 -61.18
C SER A 2 -51.79 32.41 -60.30
N MET A 3 -50.74 32.02 -61.01
CA MET A 3 -49.47 31.40 -60.68
C MET A 3 -48.53 32.07 -59.67
N ALA A 4 -47.65 31.21 -59.15
CA ALA A 4 -46.34 31.47 -58.57
C ALA A 4 -45.42 32.39 -59.42
N LYS A 5 -44.55 33.17 -58.74
CA LYS A 5 -43.07 32.97 -58.70
C LYS A 5 -42.32 34.21 -58.17
N TYR A 6 -41.17 33.91 -57.57
CA TYR A 6 -39.93 34.67 -57.29
C TYR A 6 -39.65 34.89 -55.78
N LEU A 7 -38.96 33.98 -55.07
CA LEU A 7 -37.53 33.59 -55.06
C LEU A 7 -36.66 34.35 -54.02
N ASN A 8 -36.26 33.60 -52.99
CA ASN A 8 -34.92 33.52 -52.37
C ASN A 8 -34.31 34.71 -51.59
N ARG A 9 -34.22 34.58 -50.25
CA ARG A 9 -33.00 34.27 -49.45
C ARG A 9 -33.10 34.81 -48.02
N SER A 10 -33.13 33.92 -47.03
CA SER A 10 -32.06 33.75 -46.03
C SER A 10 -32.56 32.84 -44.91
N VAL A 11 -32.13 31.58 -44.97
CA VAL A 11 -32.24 30.60 -43.89
C VAL A 11 -31.27 31.04 -42.80
N GLY A 12 -31.78 31.72 -41.77
CA GLY A 12 -31.09 31.84 -40.49
C GLY A 12 -31.21 30.49 -39.77
N LYS A 13 -30.08 29.81 -39.59
CA LYS A 13 -29.94 28.61 -38.74
C LYS A 13 -30.59 28.89 -37.38
N ALA A 14 -31.76 28.31 -37.12
CA ALA A 14 -32.23 28.11 -35.76
C ALA A 14 -31.23 27.16 -35.08
N GLY A 15 -30.59 27.64 -34.00
CA GLY A 15 -29.78 26.78 -33.14
C GLY A 15 -30.65 25.62 -32.64
N LYS A 16 -30.10 24.41 -32.68
CA LYS A 16 -30.69 23.26 -31.98
C LYS A 16 -30.70 23.60 -30.49
N ASP A 17 -31.88 23.89 -29.97
CA ASP A 17 -32.13 23.96 -28.54
C ASP A 17 -31.70 22.62 -27.91
N VAL A 18 -30.86 22.67 -26.88
CA VAL A 18 -30.47 21.50 -26.09
C VAL A 18 -31.76 20.98 -25.47
N ALA A 19 -32.22 19.81 -25.92
CA ALA A 19 -33.41 19.14 -25.40
C ALA A 19 -33.40 19.14 -23.86
N ALA A 20 -34.56 19.35 -23.24
CA ALA A 20 -34.75 19.37 -21.80
C ALA A 20 -34.35 18.02 -21.17
N ARG A 21 -33.06 17.84 -20.90
CA ARG A 21 -32.50 16.65 -20.28
C ARG A 21 -32.94 16.59 -18.83
N ILE A 22 -33.45 15.44 -18.41
CA ILE A 22 -33.79 15.17 -17.01
C ILE A 22 -32.74 14.23 -16.39
N CYS A 23 -32.53 14.34 -15.08
CA CYS A 23 -31.68 13.44 -14.31
C CYS A 23 -32.53 12.75 -13.24
N THR A 24 -32.40 11.43 -13.12
CA THR A 24 -33.14 10.63 -12.13
C THR A 24 -32.19 9.63 -11.48
N LEU A 25 -32.26 9.49 -10.15
CA LEU A 25 -31.69 8.34 -9.46
C LEU A 25 -32.71 7.21 -9.52
N LYS A 26 -32.43 6.20 -10.36
CA LYS A 26 -33.31 5.06 -10.58
C LYS A 26 -32.96 3.96 -9.57
N PRO A 27 -33.89 3.52 -8.71
CA PRO A 27 -33.59 2.49 -7.72
C PRO A 27 -33.28 1.17 -8.40
N THR A 28 -32.31 0.43 -7.87
CA THR A 28 -32.04 -0.95 -8.33
C THR A 28 -32.79 -1.99 -7.48
N GLU A 29 -33.43 -1.56 -6.40
CA GLU A 29 -34.23 -2.38 -5.48
C GLU A 29 -35.71 -1.94 -5.50
N PRO A 30 -36.68 -2.88 -5.47
CA PRO A 30 -38.11 -2.56 -5.62
C PRO A 30 -38.72 -1.78 -4.44
N GLU A 31 -38.01 -1.70 -3.31
CA GLU A 31 -38.45 -1.01 -2.09
C GLU A 31 -38.17 0.51 -2.09
N HIS A 32 -37.55 1.03 -3.15
CA HIS A 32 -37.20 2.43 -3.28
C HIS A 32 -37.94 3.09 -4.45
N HIS A 33 -38.17 4.40 -4.34
CA HIS A 33 -38.81 5.18 -5.40
C HIS A 33 -37.76 5.89 -6.25
N ALA A 34 -38.05 6.10 -7.53
CA ALA A 34 -37.23 6.94 -8.39
C ALA A 34 -37.16 8.37 -7.83
N ILE A 35 -35.95 8.93 -7.76
CA ILE A 35 -35.72 10.29 -7.25
C ILE A 35 -35.40 11.18 -8.43
N HIS A 36 -36.33 12.06 -8.79
CA HIS A 36 -36.11 13.05 -9.83
C HIS A 36 -35.25 14.19 -9.28
N LEU A 37 -34.12 14.45 -9.94
CA LEU A 37 -33.21 15.52 -9.57
C LEU A 37 -33.46 16.76 -10.42
N THR A 38 -33.47 17.92 -9.78
CA THR A 38 -33.60 19.22 -10.45
C THR A 38 -32.22 19.79 -10.80
N ALA A 39 -32.15 20.72 -11.76
CA ALA A 39 -30.90 21.43 -12.04
C ALA A 39 -30.44 22.20 -10.79
N GLY A 40 -29.15 22.13 -10.48
CA GLY A 40 -28.60 22.75 -9.28
C GLY A 40 -28.61 21.81 -8.08
N GLU A 41 -28.88 22.36 -6.90
CA GLU A 41 -28.68 21.69 -5.62
C GLU A 41 -29.88 20.80 -5.23
N ASN A 42 -29.60 19.55 -4.85
CA ASN A 42 -30.57 18.57 -4.37
C ASN A 42 -30.05 17.88 -3.11
N PHE A 43 -30.93 17.49 -2.20
CA PHE A 43 -30.57 16.71 -1.00
C PHE A 43 -31.31 15.37 -1.00
N VAL A 44 -30.57 14.29 -0.82
CA VAL A 44 -31.11 12.93 -0.76
C VAL A 44 -30.73 12.27 0.55
N GLY A 45 -31.67 11.52 1.13
CA GLY A 45 -31.48 10.83 2.40
C GLY A 45 -32.74 10.12 2.86
N ARG A 46 -32.79 9.77 4.15
CA ARG A 46 -33.94 9.10 4.77
C ARG A 46 -35.18 9.99 4.76
N SER A 47 -36.18 9.62 3.97
CA SER A 47 -37.45 10.33 3.85
C SER A 47 -38.56 9.40 3.34
N ARG A 48 -39.83 9.86 3.39
CA ARG A 48 -40.93 9.12 2.76
C ARG A 48 -40.82 9.13 1.24
N GLU A 49 -40.35 10.23 0.67
CA GLU A 49 -40.23 10.44 -0.78
C GLU A 49 -39.20 9.48 -1.40
N THR A 50 -38.05 9.30 -0.76
CA THR A 50 -37.00 8.37 -1.21
C THR A 50 -37.34 6.90 -0.93
N GLY A 51 -38.33 6.62 -0.09
CA GLY A 51 -38.64 5.26 0.39
C GLY A 51 -37.66 4.73 1.44
N ILE A 52 -36.57 5.45 1.73
CA ILE A 52 -35.54 5.00 2.67
C ILE A 52 -36.01 5.23 4.10
N ARG A 53 -36.08 4.16 4.89
CA ARG A 53 -36.42 4.19 6.33
C ARG A 53 -35.25 3.87 7.27
N ASP A 54 -34.10 3.48 6.72
CA ASP A 54 -32.92 3.07 7.49
C ASP A 54 -32.37 4.19 8.39
N SER A 55 -32.33 3.93 9.69
CA SER A 55 -31.76 4.86 10.69
C SER A 55 -30.29 5.20 10.49
N LYS A 56 -29.52 4.38 9.76
CA LYS A 56 -28.14 4.70 9.37
C LYS A 56 -28.07 5.76 8.26
N CYS A 57 -29.14 6.00 7.52
CA CYS A 57 -29.21 7.05 6.52
C CYS A 57 -29.66 8.37 7.16
N SER A 58 -28.83 9.42 7.06
CA SER A 58 -29.21 10.77 7.48
C SER A 58 -30.39 11.28 6.65
N LYS A 59 -31.20 12.20 7.20
CA LYS A 59 -32.24 12.89 6.41
C LYS A 59 -31.64 13.68 5.25
N ARG A 60 -30.43 14.22 5.44
CA ARG A 60 -29.58 14.83 4.41
C ARG A 60 -28.28 14.03 4.38
N GLN A 61 -28.30 12.94 3.63
CA GLN A 61 -27.19 12.00 3.55
C GLN A 61 -26.19 12.44 2.49
N ILE A 62 -26.69 12.86 1.33
CA ILE A 62 -25.89 13.43 0.25
C ILE A 62 -26.50 14.74 -0.24
N GLN A 63 -25.62 15.60 -0.74
CA GLN A 63 -25.93 16.77 -1.54
C GLN A 63 -25.48 16.49 -2.97
N LEU A 64 -26.33 16.80 -3.94
CA LEU A 64 -26.10 16.56 -5.36
C LEU A 64 -26.24 17.88 -6.10
N GLN A 65 -25.17 18.30 -6.77
CA GLN A 65 -25.16 19.45 -7.66
C GLN A 65 -25.26 18.95 -9.11
N VAL A 66 -26.43 19.10 -9.73
CA VAL A 66 -26.73 18.55 -11.06
C VAL A 66 -26.52 19.59 -12.14
N ASP A 67 -25.64 19.29 -13.10
CA ASP A 67 -25.51 20.02 -14.36
C ASP A 67 -26.17 19.21 -15.49
N LEU A 68 -27.42 19.56 -15.81
CA LEU A 68 -28.18 18.90 -16.88
C LEU A 68 -27.58 19.14 -18.27
N LYS A 69 -26.86 20.26 -18.48
CA LYS A 69 -26.23 20.54 -19.78
C LYS A 69 -25.03 19.64 -20.00
N LYS A 70 -24.17 19.50 -18.98
CA LYS A 70 -22.98 18.64 -19.01
C LYS A 70 -23.27 17.16 -18.77
N ALA A 71 -24.48 16.82 -18.30
CA ALA A 71 -24.86 15.46 -17.89
C ALA A 71 -23.94 14.90 -16.79
N VAL A 72 -23.66 15.74 -15.79
CA VAL A 72 -22.76 15.44 -14.67
C VAL A 72 -23.45 15.79 -13.36
N VAL A 73 -23.21 15.00 -12.32
CA VAL A 73 -23.65 15.28 -10.96
C VAL A 73 -22.45 15.31 -10.02
N SER A 74 -22.20 16.43 -9.35
CA SER A 74 -21.24 16.46 -8.24
C SER A 74 -21.94 16.02 -6.96
N LEU A 75 -21.41 15.00 -6.31
CA LEU A 75 -21.91 14.44 -5.06
C LEU A 75 -21.02 14.88 -3.91
N LYS A 76 -21.64 15.34 -2.82
CA LYS A 76 -21.00 15.57 -1.52
C LYS A 76 -21.70 14.76 -0.44
N VAL A 77 -20.92 14.04 0.36
CA VAL A 77 -21.48 13.26 1.49
C VAL A 77 -21.60 14.15 2.72
N LEU A 78 -22.82 14.29 3.23
CA LEU A 78 -23.11 15.11 4.42
C LEU A 78 -23.35 14.26 5.67
N GLY A 79 -23.91 13.05 5.49
CA GLY A 79 -24.20 12.12 6.57
C GLY A 79 -22.94 11.53 7.21
N VAL A 80 -23.07 11.11 8.47
CA VAL A 80 -21.96 10.50 9.24
C VAL A 80 -21.54 9.14 8.66
N ASN A 81 -22.51 8.36 8.16
CA ASN A 81 -22.18 7.12 7.45
C ASN A 81 -21.74 7.47 6.03
N PRO A 82 -20.73 6.79 5.47
CA PRO A 82 -20.26 7.06 4.12
C PRO A 82 -21.28 6.64 3.07
N CYS A 83 -21.13 7.14 1.85
CA CYS A 83 -21.89 6.72 0.67
C CYS A 83 -21.08 5.72 -0.17
N GLY A 84 -21.75 4.99 -1.05
CA GLY A 84 -21.11 4.16 -2.06
C GLY A 84 -21.21 4.81 -3.43
N VAL A 85 -20.13 4.81 -4.20
CA VAL A 85 -20.14 5.17 -5.61
C VAL A 85 -19.39 4.08 -6.37
N ASN A 86 -20.10 3.38 -7.25
CA ASN A 86 -19.59 2.25 -8.00
C ASN A 86 -18.87 1.21 -7.11
N GLY A 87 -19.38 0.95 -5.90
CA GLY A 87 -18.80 0.02 -4.93
C GLY A 87 -17.68 0.59 -4.04
N LEU A 88 -17.29 1.86 -4.23
CA LEU A 88 -16.30 2.56 -3.41
C LEU A 88 -16.92 3.47 -2.37
N MET A 89 -16.27 3.57 -1.22
CA MET A 89 -16.72 4.39 -0.11
C MET A 89 -16.32 5.84 -0.32
N VAL A 90 -17.31 6.72 -0.28
CA VAL A 90 -17.11 8.18 -0.26
C VAL A 90 -17.38 8.66 1.17
N MET A 91 -16.34 9.19 1.80
CA MET A 91 -16.37 9.59 3.21
C MET A 91 -17.13 10.92 3.41
N GLN A 92 -17.59 11.16 4.63
CA GLN A 92 -18.24 12.42 5.01
C GLN A 92 -17.36 13.62 4.67
N ASN A 93 -17.97 14.67 4.10
CA ASN A 93 -17.35 15.90 3.60
C ASN A 93 -16.43 15.72 2.38
N SER A 94 -16.33 14.52 1.80
CA SER A 94 -15.70 14.31 0.50
C SER A 94 -16.67 14.61 -0.64
N GLU A 95 -16.10 15.02 -1.77
CA GLU A 95 -16.81 15.31 -3.01
C GLU A 95 -16.31 14.38 -4.12
N CYS A 96 -17.22 13.92 -4.99
CA CYS A 96 -16.89 13.16 -6.20
C CYS A 96 -17.85 13.50 -7.34
N GLU A 97 -17.48 13.13 -8.55
CA GLU A 97 -18.31 13.33 -9.74
C GLU A 97 -19.01 12.01 -10.12
N LEU A 98 -20.29 12.09 -10.48
CA LEU A 98 -21.10 11.00 -11.02
C LEU A 98 -21.51 11.32 -12.45
N LYS A 99 -21.49 10.28 -13.28
CA LYS A 99 -21.88 10.30 -14.69
C LYS A 99 -23.10 9.41 -14.93
N HIS A 100 -23.65 9.51 -16.13
CA HIS A 100 -24.71 8.60 -16.56
C HIS A 100 -24.28 7.12 -16.43
N GLY A 101 -25.11 6.31 -15.79
CA GLY A 101 -24.87 4.88 -15.55
C GLY A 101 -24.11 4.56 -14.27
N ASP A 102 -23.60 5.54 -13.54
CA ASP A 102 -22.93 5.29 -12.25
C ASP A 102 -23.92 4.79 -11.20
N LEU A 103 -23.47 3.83 -10.40
CA LEU A 103 -24.22 3.32 -9.24
C LEU A 103 -23.87 4.13 -8.00
N VAL A 104 -24.87 4.65 -7.30
CA VAL A 104 -24.74 5.34 -6.01
C VAL A 104 -25.51 4.60 -4.92
N GLU A 105 -24.83 4.21 -3.86
CA GLU A 105 -25.41 3.69 -2.63
C GLU A 105 -25.57 4.86 -1.65
N ILE A 106 -26.81 5.24 -1.31
CA ILE A 106 -27.05 6.41 -0.45
C ILE A 106 -26.36 6.26 0.91
N VAL A 107 -26.23 5.02 1.39
CA VAL A 107 -25.30 4.65 2.47
C VAL A 107 -24.45 3.50 1.94
N TYR A 108 -23.14 3.50 2.14
CA TYR A 108 -22.25 2.46 1.61
C TYR A 108 -22.77 1.05 1.91
N GLY A 109 -22.94 0.24 0.86
CA GLY A 109 -23.53 -1.09 0.93
C GLY A 109 -25.05 -1.16 1.04
N ARG A 110 -25.79 -0.05 0.89
CA ARG A 110 -27.24 0.05 1.11
C ARG A 110 -27.90 1.10 0.22
N HIS A 111 -29.16 0.87 -0.11
CA HIS A 111 -29.99 1.80 -0.90
C HIS A 111 -29.33 2.20 -2.23
N PRO A 112 -29.07 1.23 -3.12
CA PRO A 112 -28.46 1.47 -4.43
C PRO A 112 -29.42 2.14 -5.43
N PHE A 113 -28.91 3.13 -6.16
CA PHE A 113 -29.56 3.81 -7.27
C PHE A 113 -28.59 3.97 -8.44
N GLU A 114 -29.09 3.96 -9.66
CA GLU A 114 -28.36 4.26 -10.89
C GLU A 114 -28.62 5.71 -11.34
N VAL A 115 -27.58 6.43 -11.75
CA VAL A 115 -27.71 7.81 -12.27
C VAL A 115 -28.15 7.80 -13.74
N VAL A 116 -29.38 8.19 -14.00
CA VAL A 116 -29.97 8.15 -15.35
C VAL A 116 -30.22 9.56 -15.87
N PHE A 117 -29.54 9.93 -16.96
CA PHE A 117 -29.82 11.12 -17.76
C PHE A 117 -30.67 10.75 -18.97
N ASN A 118 -31.74 11.50 -19.25
CA ASN A 118 -32.61 11.27 -20.41
C ASN A 118 -32.90 12.60 -21.14
N PRO A 119 -32.53 12.76 -22.43
CA PRO A 119 -31.74 11.81 -23.22
C PRO A 119 -30.32 11.64 -22.63
N PRO A 120 -29.70 10.46 -22.79
CA PRO A 120 -28.33 10.23 -22.35
C PRO A 120 -27.37 11.24 -23.01
N PRO A 121 -26.21 11.54 -22.39
CA PRO A 121 -25.20 12.37 -23.02
C PRO A 121 -24.79 11.81 -24.40
N GLU A 122 -24.63 12.70 -25.38
CA GLU A 122 -24.05 12.33 -26.68
C GLU A 122 -22.55 12.09 -26.44
N ASP A 123 -22.11 10.84 -26.49
CA ASP A 123 -20.69 10.51 -26.40
C ASP A 123 -19.98 11.03 -27.67
N ASP A 124 -18.98 11.90 -27.52
CA ASP A 124 -17.97 12.22 -28.55
C ASP A 124 -17.00 11.03 -28.79
N LYS A 125 -17.53 9.80 -28.80
CA LYS A 125 -16.82 8.60 -29.20
C LYS A 125 -17.62 7.88 -30.28
N GLU A 126 -17.11 8.03 -31.51
CA GLU A 126 -17.51 7.25 -32.66
C GLU A 126 -17.51 5.74 -32.36
N LYS A 127 -18.61 5.10 -32.80
CA LYS A 127 -18.73 3.70 -33.21
C LYS A 127 -18.43 2.63 -32.16
N ALA A 128 -19.43 2.36 -31.31
CA ALA A 128 -19.71 0.97 -30.94
C ALA A 128 -20.38 0.29 -32.15
N GLU A 129 -19.60 -0.44 -32.95
CA GLU A 129 -20.18 -1.44 -33.84
C GLU A 129 -20.95 -2.48 -33.02
N PRO A 130 -22.07 -3.03 -33.51
CA PRO A 130 -22.67 -4.17 -32.87
C PRO A 130 -21.69 -5.33 -33.03
N LEU A 131 -21.06 -5.77 -31.93
CA LEU A 131 -20.34 -7.05 -31.90
C LEU A 131 -21.39 -8.17 -32.02
N SER A 132 -21.85 -8.40 -33.25
CA SER A 132 -22.33 -9.69 -33.70
C SER A 132 -21.10 -10.53 -34.02
N THR A 133 -20.54 -11.15 -32.99
CA THR A 133 -19.95 -12.48 -33.13
C THR A 133 -20.44 -13.28 -31.94
N THR A 134 -21.34 -14.21 -32.22
CA THR A 134 -21.53 -15.43 -31.45
C THR A 134 -20.18 -16.13 -31.31
N LEU A 135 -19.40 -15.73 -30.33
CA LEU A 135 -18.44 -16.58 -29.67
C LEU A 135 -19.12 -16.96 -28.37
N SER A 136 -19.55 -18.22 -28.29
CA SER A 136 -19.80 -18.85 -27.00
C SER A 136 -18.65 -18.46 -26.07
N PRO A 137 -18.90 -17.96 -24.84
CA PRO A 137 -17.81 -17.82 -23.89
C PRO A 137 -17.31 -19.24 -23.67
N SER A 138 -16.15 -19.58 -24.23
CA SER A 138 -15.40 -20.71 -23.74
C SER A 138 -15.04 -20.31 -22.32
N GLU A 139 -15.84 -20.75 -21.35
CA GLU A 139 -15.55 -20.53 -19.94
C GLU A 139 -14.17 -21.13 -19.71
N LYS A 140 -13.16 -20.26 -19.51
CA LYS A 140 -11.80 -20.70 -19.23
C LYS A 140 -11.90 -21.62 -18.01
N PRO A 141 -11.40 -22.87 -18.09
CA PRO A 141 -11.48 -23.79 -16.96
C PRO A 141 -10.69 -23.22 -15.78
N GLU A 142 -10.99 -23.71 -14.57
CA GLU A 142 -10.17 -23.39 -13.42
C GLU A 142 -8.70 -23.79 -13.67
N ARG A 143 -7.75 -23.00 -13.18
CA ARG A 143 -6.31 -23.27 -13.36
C ARG A 143 -5.46 -22.80 -12.19
N TRP A 144 -4.30 -23.43 -12.06
CA TRP A 144 -3.23 -23.05 -11.16
C TRP A 144 -2.02 -22.59 -11.97
N ASP A 145 -1.48 -21.43 -11.64
CA ASP A 145 -0.29 -20.85 -12.25
C ASP A 145 0.78 -20.57 -11.18
N SER A 146 2.01 -20.31 -11.61
CA SER A 146 3.14 -19.98 -10.74
C SER A 146 4.05 -18.96 -11.40
N ALA A 147 4.60 -18.04 -10.61
CA ALA A 147 5.51 -16.99 -11.07
C ALA A 147 6.67 -16.77 -10.09
N GLY A 148 7.74 -16.13 -10.58
CA GLY A 148 8.91 -15.77 -9.78
C GLY A 148 9.60 -16.97 -9.13
N ASN A 149 9.76 -18.07 -9.87
CA ASN A 149 10.35 -19.33 -9.41
C ASN A 149 9.60 -19.94 -8.21
N GLY A 150 8.27 -19.91 -8.23
CA GLY A 150 7.42 -20.48 -7.17
C GLY A 150 7.18 -19.58 -5.97
N LYS A 151 7.68 -18.33 -6.01
CA LYS A 151 7.41 -17.32 -4.97
C LYS A 151 6.01 -16.73 -5.05
N LEU A 152 5.32 -16.91 -6.17
CA LEU A 152 3.91 -16.57 -6.32
C LEU A 152 3.18 -17.78 -6.88
N VAL A 153 2.12 -18.21 -6.22
CA VAL A 153 1.18 -19.21 -6.73
C VAL A 153 -0.16 -18.50 -6.99
N ILE A 154 -0.77 -18.78 -8.14
CA ILE A 154 -2.05 -18.18 -8.52
C ILE A 154 -3.08 -19.28 -8.73
N PHE A 155 -4.30 -19.07 -8.23
CA PHE A 155 -5.48 -19.83 -8.60
C PHE A 155 -6.46 -18.92 -9.35
N THR A 156 -6.95 -19.36 -10.51
CA THR A 156 -8.02 -18.67 -11.22
C THR A 156 -9.19 -19.63 -11.33
N SER A 157 -10.32 -19.33 -10.68
CA SER A 157 -11.51 -20.16 -10.79
C SER A 157 -12.19 -20.01 -12.16
N ALA A 158 -13.02 -20.98 -12.53
CA ALA A 158 -13.86 -20.86 -13.71
C ALA A 158 -14.74 -19.59 -13.66
N GLY A 159 -14.96 -18.97 -14.82
CA GLY A 159 -15.82 -17.80 -14.97
C GLY A 159 -15.20 -16.45 -14.57
N VAL A 160 -13.93 -16.39 -14.14
CA VAL A 160 -13.24 -15.12 -13.89
C VAL A 160 -13.12 -14.33 -15.18
N LYS A 161 -13.51 -13.06 -15.14
CA LYS A 161 -13.38 -12.10 -16.25
C LYS A 161 -12.46 -10.96 -15.86
N ALA A 162 -11.77 -10.40 -16.85
CA ALA A 162 -11.04 -9.16 -16.67
C ALA A 162 -12.00 -7.99 -16.39
N SER A 163 -11.51 -6.98 -15.67
CA SER A 163 -12.29 -5.78 -15.34
C SER A 163 -11.37 -4.61 -15.07
N GLU A 164 -11.87 -3.40 -15.33
CA GLU A 164 -11.26 -2.15 -14.92
C GLU A 164 -11.38 -1.93 -13.40
N LYS A 165 -12.33 -2.61 -12.74
CA LYS A 165 -12.64 -2.50 -11.31
C LYS A 165 -12.21 -3.77 -10.57
N ILE A 166 -11.34 -3.62 -9.57
CA ILE A 166 -10.86 -4.73 -8.73
C ILE A 166 -11.32 -4.55 -7.28
N ALA A 167 -11.98 -5.57 -6.75
CA ALA A 167 -12.24 -5.71 -5.33
C ALA A 167 -11.23 -6.72 -4.78
N GLY A 168 -10.16 -6.20 -4.18
CA GLY A 168 -9.09 -6.99 -3.59
C GLY A 168 -9.35 -7.26 -2.10
N TYR A 169 -9.01 -8.47 -1.64
CA TYR A 169 -9.17 -8.85 -0.24
C TYR A 169 -7.94 -9.61 0.26
N ASP A 170 -7.55 -9.39 1.51
CA ASP A 170 -6.82 -10.42 2.25
C ASP A 170 -7.71 -11.65 2.48
N MET A 171 -7.12 -12.77 2.90
CA MET A 171 -7.84 -14.01 3.16
C MET A 171 -8.03 -14.29 4.66
N ASP A 172 -6.94 -14.47 5.42
CA ASP A 172 -6.96 -14.96 6.80
C ASP A 172 -7.16 -13.77 7.76
N GLY A 173 -8.34 -13.68 8.38
CA GLY A 173 -8.75 -12.52 9.19
C GLY A 173 -9.71 -11.59 8.44
N THR A 174 -9.88 -11.77 7.12
CA THR A 174 -10.69 -10.89 6.27
C THR A 174 -11.86 -11.59 5.58
N ILE A 175 -11.62 -12.73 4.94
CA ILE A 175 -12.67 -13.55 4.31
C ILE A 175 -13.00 -14.74 5.20
N ILE A 176 -11.97 -15.33 5.81
CA ILE A 176 -12.10 -16.45 6.72
C ILE A 176 -11.47 -16.15 8.07
N ARG A 177 -11.90 -16.87 9.10
CA ARG A 177 -11.23 -16.98 10.40
C ARG A 177 -11.13 -18.44 10.81
N THR A 178 -10.34 -18.74 11.83
CA THR A 178 -10.30 -20.10 12.38
C THR A 178 -11.67 -20.48 12.95
N LYS A 179 -12.05 -21.74 12.75
CA LYS A 179 -13.27 -22.29 13.35
C LYS A 179 -13.05 -22.56 14.84
N SER A 180 -11.83 -22.91 15.21
CA SER A 180 -11.40 -23.18 16.59
C SER A 180 -11.27 -21.94 17.48
N GLY A 181 -11.20 -20.74 16.89
CA GLY A 181 -10.95 -19.48 17.62
C GLY A 181 -9.49 -19.27 18.02
N LEU A 182 -8.57 -20.17 17.64
CA LEU A 182 -7.13 -19.98 17.82
C LEU A 182 -6.58 -18.96 16.82
N VAL A 183 -5.45 -18.34 17.15
CA VAL A 183 -4.76 -17.40 16.25
C VAL A 183 -4.27 -18.10 14.98
N PHE A 184 -3.82 -19.35 15.10
CA PHE A 184 -3.35 -20.15 13.97
C PHE A 184 -4.25 -21.37 13.77
N PRO A 185 -4.55 -21.76 12.52
CA PRO A 185 -5.39 -22.91 12.23
C PRO A 185 -4.71 -24.21 12.67
N LYS A 186 -5.49 -25.15 13.22
CA LYS A 186 -4.99 -26.48 13.61
C LYS A 186 -4.67 -27.37 12.40
N ASN A 187 -5.41 -27.20 11.31
CA ASN A 187 -5.29 -27.94 10.06
C ASN A 187 -5.99 -27.17 8.91
N THR A 188 -6.01 -27.75 7.71
CA THR A 188 -6.59 -27.13 6.51
C THR A 188 -8.12 -27.02 6.50
N GLU A 189 -8.81 -27.68 7.43
CA GLU A 189 -10.26 -27.59 7.61
C GLU A 189 -10.66 -26.62 8.74
N ASP A 190 -9.70 -26.09 9.51
CA ASP A 190 -9.94 -25.17 10.62
C ASP A 190 -10.16 -23.73 10.12
N TRP A 191 -11.21 -23.54 9.34
CA TRP A 191 -11.65 -22.23 8.86
C TRP A 191 -13.16 -22.17 8.73
N GLN A 192 -13.67 -20.95 8.77
CA GLN A 192 -15.06 -20.60 8.47
C GLN A 192 -15.09 -19.19 7.87
N ILE A 193 -16.13 -18.88 7.10
CA ILE A 193 -16.35 -17.51 6.64
C ILE A 193 -16.48 -16.59 7.87
N ILE A 194 -15.80 -15.44 7.85
CA ILE A 194 -15.70 -14.57 9.03
C ILE A 194 -17.04 -13.96 9.43
N PHE A 195 -17.82 -13.51 8.45
CA PHE A 195 -19.15 -12.92 8.61
C PHE A 195 -20.13 -13.52 7.60
N PRO A 196 -21.40 -13.76 7.97
CA PRO A 196 -22.40 -14.30 7.05
C PRO A 196 -22.67 -13.40 5.84
N GLU A 197 -22.39 -12.10 5.93
CA GLU A 197 -22.59 -11.11 4.86
C GLU A 197 -21.57 -11.24 3.71
N VAL A 198 -20.42 -11.88 3.94
CA VAL A 198 -19.31 -11.94 2.97
C VAL A 198 -19.74 -12.51 1.61
N PRO A 199 -20.37 -13.70 1.50
CA PRO A 199 -20.70 -14.28 0.20
C PRO A 199 -21.65 -13.41 -0.61
N GLU A 200 -22.64 -12.79 0.04
CA GLU A 200 -23.62 -11.94 -0.63
C GLU A 200 -23.01 -10.62 -1.10
N LYS A 201 -22.17 -9.98 -0.27
CA LYS A 201 -21.44 -8.77 -0.65
C LYS A 201 -20.55 -9.00 -1.87
N LEU A 202 -19.81 -10.12 -1.92
CA LEU A 202 -18.97 -10.47 -3.07
C LEU A 202 -19.80 -10.76 -4.33
N LYS A 203 -20.96 -11.41 -4.20
CA LYS A 203 -21.88 -11.65 -5.32
C LYS A 203 -22.39 -10.33 -5.91
N ASN A 204 -22.74 -9.37 -5.06
CA ASN A 204 -23.22 -8.07 -5.50
C ASN A 204 -22.12 -7.29 -6.22
N LEU A 205 -20.91 -7.23 -5.64
CA LEU A 205 -19.77 -6.59 -6.32
C LEU A 205 -19.44 -7.24 -7.67
N HIS A 206 -19.48 -8.56 -7.76
CA HIS A 206 -19.27 -9.27 -9.02
C HIS A 206 -20.36 -8.93 -10.05
N LYS A 207 -21.63 -8.80 -9.64
CA LYS A 207 -22.72 -8.31 -10.51
C LYS A 207 -22.47 -6.87 -10.97
N ASP A 208 -21.89 -6.04 -10.11
CA ASP A 208 -21.52 -4.65 -10.40
C ASP A 208 -20.23 -4.52 -11.24
N GLY A 209 -19.75 -5.64 -11.79
CA GLY A 209 -18.62 -5.70 -12.71
C GLY A 209 -17.24 -5.69 -12.04
N PHE A 210 -17.15 -5.88 -10.72
CA PHE A 210 -15.85 -6.06 -10.07
C PHE A 210 -15.28 -7.44 -10.36
N LYS A 211 -13.98 -7.47 -10.70
CA LYS A 211 -13.19 -8.68 -10.57
C LYS A 211 -12.83 -8.87 -9.10
N ILE A 212 -13.16 -10.04 -8.56
CA ILE A 212 -12.87 -10.38 -7.16
C ILE A 212 -11.50 -11.05 -7.08
N CYS A 213 -10.59 -10.46 -6.30
CA CYS A 213 -9.23 -10.96 -6.12
C CYS A 213 -8.91 -11.17 -4.64
N LEU A 214 -8.23 -12.28 -4.32
CA LEU A 214 -7.65 -12.50 -2.99
C LEU A 214 -6.13 -12.36 -3.08
N PHE A 215 -5.52 -11.65 -2.12
CA PHE A 215 -4.08 -11.41 -2.03
C PHE A 215 -3.58 -11.83 -0.65
N THR A 216 -2.85 -12.94 -0.55
CA THR A 216 -2.53 -13.56 0.75
C THR A 216 -1.04 -13.86 0.92
N ASN A 217 -0.51 -13.53 2.10
CA ASN A 217 0.88 -13.77 2.49
C ASN A 217 1.02 -15.13 3.19
N GLN A 218 1.60 -16.14 2.53
CA GLN A 218 1.67 -17.52 3.03
C GLN A 218 3.11 -18.01 3.25
N GLY A 219 3.88 -17.25 4.03
CA GLY A 219 5.27 -17.59 4.39
C GLY A 219 5.42 -18.87 5.23
N GLY A 220 4.32 -19.46 5.73
CA GLY A 220 4.34 -20.80 6.34
C GLY A 220 4.70 -21.91 5.34
N ILE A 221 4.34 -21.74 4.07
CA ILE A 221 4.59 -22.70 3.00
C ILE A 221 6.09 -22.77 2.68
N ALA A 222 6.73 -21.60 2.48
CA ALA A 222 8.17 -21.52 2.24
C ALA A 222 9.01 -22.08 3.41
N ARG A 223 8.48 -22.03 4.64
CA ARG A 223 9.12 -22.58 5.85
C ARG A 223 8.82 -24.06 6.10
N GLY A 224 8.11 -24.73 5.19
CA GLY A 224 7.72 -26.14 5.33
C GLY A 224 6.72 -26.42 6.45
N LYS A 225 6.10 -25.38 7.03
CA LYS A 225 5.10 -25.53 8.10
C LYS A 225 3.71 -25.87 7.58
N ILE A 226 3.45 -25.56 6.31
CA ILE A 226 2.18 -25.78 5.63
C ILE A 226 2.52 -26.43 4.28
N ASN A 227 1.89 -27.56 3.96
CA ASN A 227 2.02 -28.19 2.65
C ASN A 227 1.24 -27.38 1.60
N LEU A 228 1.87 -27.11 0.44
CA LEU A 228 1.27 -26.30 -0.61
C LEU A 228 0.01 -26.94 -1.21
N ASP A 229 0.02 -28.25 -1.45
CA ASP A 229 -1.11 -28.93 -2.09
C ASP A 229 -2.33 -29.00 -1.16
N ASP A 230 -2.12 -29.22 0.14
CA ASP A 230 -3.18 -29.11 1.14
C ASP A 230 -3.76 -27.68 1.17
N PHE A 231 -2.90 -26.67 1.04
CA PHE A 231 -3.33 -25.28 0.96
C PHE A 231 -4.13 -25.00 -0.32
N LYS A 232 -3.74 -25.57 -1.48
CA LYS A 232 -4.53 -25.49 -2.72
C LYS A 232 -5.94 -26.06 -2.54
N VAL A 233 -6.07 -27.19 -1.84
CA VAL A 233 -7.38 -27.77 -1.51
C VAL A 233 -8.21 -26.82 -0.65
N LYS A 234 -7.60 -26.20 0.39
CA LYS A 234 -8.26 -25.18 1.21
C LYS A 234 -8.78 -24.03 0.35
N ILE A 235 -7.98 -23.50 -0.58
CA ILE A 235 -8.40 -22.41 -1.48
C ILE A 235 -9.61 -22.81 -2.32
N LYS A 236 -9.60 -23.99 -2.94
CA LYS A 236 -10.76 -24.46 -3.73
C LYS A 236 -12.04 -24.53 -2.90
N LYS A 237 -11.95 -25.04 -1.66
CA LYS A 237 -13.11 -25.12 -0.76
C LYS A 237 -13.63 -23.74 -0.36
N ILE A 238 -12.75 -22.77 -0.12
CA ILE A 238 -13.13 -21.38 0.19
C ILE A 238 -13.85 -20.76 -1.01
N VAL A 239 -13.26 -20.82 -2.20
CA VAL A 239 -13.86 -20.25 -3.42
C VAL A 239 -15.23 -20.88 -3.72
N ALA A 240 -15.34 -22.22 -3.61
CA ALA A 240 -16.61 -22.91 -3.76
C ALA A 240 -17.66 -22.44 -2.74
N LYS A 241 -17.26 -22.19 -1.49
CA LYS A 241 -18.17 -21.71 -0.44
C LYS A 241 -18.65 -20.27 -0.66
N LEU A 242 -17.81 -19.42 -1.25
CA LEU A 242 -18.16 -18.04 -1.59
C LEU A 242 -19.10 -17.96 -2.80
N GLY A 243 -18.98 -18.91 -3.74
CA GLY A 243 -19.91 -19.07 -4.84
C GLY A 243 -19.88 -17.91 -5.85
N VAL A 244 -18.69 -17.33 -6.06
CA VAL A 244 -18.40 -16.32 -7.09
C VAL A 244 -17.06 -16.63 -7.76
N PRO A 245 -16.83 -16.21 -9.01
CA PRO A 245 -15.52 -16.32 -9.64
C PRO A 245 -14.47 -15.48 -8.92
N ILE A 246 -13.34 -16.08 -8.56
CA ILE A 246 -12.26 -15.46 -7.78
C ILE A 246 -10.90 -15.81 -8.39
N GLN A 247 -10.02 -14.82 -8.43
CA GLN A 247 -8.59 -15.03 -8.68
C GLN A 247 -7.78 -14.83 -7.39
N VAL A 248 -7.00 -15.83 -6.98
CA VAL A 248 -6.27 -15.84 -5.71
C VAL A 248 -4.77 -15.78 -5.99
N PHE A 249 -4.09 -14.82 -5.38
CA PHE A 249 -2.66 -14.60 -5.43
C PHE A 249 -2.04 -14.93 -4.08
N ILE A 250 -1.08 -15.86 -4.08
CA ILE A 250 -0.51 -16.46 -2.87
C ILE A 250 1.00 -16.18 -2.88
N ALA A 251 1.44 -15.23 -2.07
CA ALA A 251 2.85 -14.93 -1.91
C ALA A 251 3.53 -15.98 -1.01
N ILE A 252 4.44 -16.75 -1.59
CA ILE A 252 5.19 -17.82 -0.95
C ILE A 252 6.54 -17.27 -0.46
N GLY A 253 6.62 -17.03 0.85
CA GLY A 253 7.84 -16.55 1.51
C GLY A 253 8.04 -15.03 1.43
N ASP A 254 9.30 -14.61 1.49
CA ASP A 254 9.70 -13.20 1.50
C ASP A 254 10.02 -12.69 0.08
N GLY A 255 10.01 -11.37 -0.09
CA GLY A 255 10.40 -10.68 -1.31
C GLY A 255 9.23 -9.98 -2.00
N PHE A 256 9.39 -9.69 -3.28
CA PHE A 256 8.56 -8.73 -4.03
C PHE A 256 7.05 -8.99 -4.03
N TYR A 257 6.63 -10.26 -3.98
CA TYR A 257 5.20 -10.62 -3.96
C TYR A 257 4.57 -10.50 -2.58
N ARG A 258 5.37 -10.46 -1.50
CA ARG A 258 4.86 -10.40 -0.13
C ARG A 258 4.38 -8.98 0.17
N LYS A 259 3.11 -8.84 0.57
CA LYS A 259 2.57 -7.56 1.07
C LYS A 259 3.48 -7.08 2.22
N PRO A 260 3.79 -5.78 2.34
CA PRO A 260 3.08 -4.64 1.72
C PRO A 260 3.55 -4.30 0.30
N LEU A 261 4.51 -5.04 -0.26
CA LEU A 261 4.95 -4.83 -1.64
C LEU A 261 3.86 -5.15 -2.65
N THR A 262 3.94 -4.50 -3.80
CA THR A 262 2.87 -4.53 -4.82
C THR A 262 2.99 -5.69 -5.79
N GLY A 263 3.91 -6.65 -5.59
CA GLY A 263 4.23 -7.64 -6.63
C GLY A 263 3.05 -8.48 -7.10
N MET A 264 2.15 -8.89 -6.18
CA MET A 264 0.93 -9.60 -6.58
C MET A 264 -0.01 -8.72 -7.42
N TRP A 265 -0.18 -7.45 -7.04
CA TRP A 265 -1.00 -6.49 -7.79
C TRP A 265 -0.41 -6.20 -9.17
N GLN A 266 0.90 -5.99 -9.24
CA GLN A 266 1.57 -5.76 -10.52
C GLN A 266 1.42 -6.96 -11.46
N HIS A 267 1.54 -8.18 -10.94
CA HIS A 267 1.32 -9.38 -11.74
C HIS A 267 -0.13 -9.54 -12.21
N LEU A 268 -1.10 -9.17 -11.36
CA LEU A 268 -2.50 -9.03 -11.78
C LEU A 268 -2.62 -8.06 -12.96
N LYS A 269 -2.08 -6.85 -12.80
CA LYS A 269 -2.20 -5.75 -13.77
C LYS A 269 -1.53 -6.07 -15.11
N SER A 270 -0.33 -6.67 -15.11
CA SER A 270 0.44 -6.89 -16.33
C SER A 270 0.09 -8.19 -17.05
N GLU A 271 -0.15 -9.29 -16.32
CA GLU A 271 -0.26 -10.62 -16.93
C GLU A 271 -1.66 -11.24 -16.86
N LEU A 272 -2.45 -10.89 -15.84
CA LEU A 272 -3.63 -11.68 -15.47
C LEU A 272 -4.96 -10.92 -15.55
N ASN A 273 -4.99 -9.79 -16.25
CA ASN A 273 -6.21 -9.01 -16.50
C ASN A 273 -6.59 -8.92 -18.00
N ASP A 274 -6.16 -9.88 -18.83
CA ASP A 274 -6.49 -9.99 -20.25
C ASP A 274 -6.37 -8.65 -21.05
N GLY A 275 -5.38 -7.82 -20.70
CA GLY A 275 -5.14 -6.52 -21.34
C GLY A 275 -6.09 -5.39 -20.97
N VAL A 276 -7.10 -5.63 -20.12
CA VAL A 276 -7.99 -4.58 -19.62
C VAL A 276 -7.24 -3.72 -18.61
N GLU A 277 -7.20 -2.42 -18.85
CA GLU A 277 -6.57 -1.46 -17.95
C GLU A 277 -7.36 -1.32 -16.64
N ILE A 278 -6.67 -1.47 -15.51
CA ILE A 278 -7.26 -1.29 -14.18
C ILE A 278 -7.31 0.20 -13.85
N GLN A 279 -8.49 0.70 -13.46
CA GLN A 279 -8.69 2.06 -12.97
C GLN A 279 -8.54 2.04 -11.44
N GLU A 280 -7.35 2.39 -10.92
CA GLU A 280 -7.04 2.30 -9.48
C GLU A 280 -8.00 3.11 -8.60
N ASP A 281 -8.47 4.26 -9.08
CA ASP A 281 -9.46 5.11 -8.41
C ASP A 281 -10.82 4.44 -8.26
N ARG A 282 -11.08 3.35 -8.98
CA ARG A 282 -12.27 2.49 -8.89
C ARG A 282 -12.02 1.16 -8.18
N CYS A 283 -10.82 0.98 -7.63
CA CYS A 283 -10.40 -0.23 -6.95
C CYS A 283 -10.29 -0.02 -5.44
N PHE A 284 -10.39 -1.12 -4.72
CA PHE A 284 -10.16 -1.11 -3.27
C PHE A 284 -9.55 -2.42 -2.78
N PHE A 285 -8.95 -2.34 -1.60
CA PHE A 285 -8.42 -3.47 -0.87
C PHE A 285 -9.05 -3.55 0.53
N VAL A 286 -9.45 -4.75 0.94
CA VAL A 286 -9.95 -5.02 2.29
C VAL A 286 -8.99 -5.94 3.03
N GLY A 287 -8.61 -5.60 4.25
CA GLY A 287 -7.70 -6.42 5.05
C GLY A 287 -7.77 -6.12 6.55
N ASP A 288 -7.48 -7.11 7.39
CA ASP A 288 -7.53 -6.99 8.85
C ASP A 288 -6.23 -6.45 9.45
N ALA A 289 -5.09 -6.60 8.76
CA ALA A 289 -3.82 -6.05 9.20
C ALA A 289 -3.75 -4.54 8.93
N ALA A 290 -4.51 -3.79 9.72
CA ALA A 290 -4.85 -2.39 9.48
C ALA A 290 -4.24 -1.42 10.49
N GLY A 291 -3.45 -1.91 11.46
CA GLY A 291 -2.79 -1.08 12.48
C GLY A 291 -3.68 -0.55 13.59
N ARG A 292 -4.83 -1.18 13.82
CA ARG A 292 -5.78 -0.76 14.84
C ARG A 292 -5.20 -0.94 16.26
N PRO A 293 -5.39 0.04 17.17
CA PRO A 293 -4.98 -0.09 18.56
C PRO A 293 -5.85 -1.11 19.30
N GLU A 294 -5.41 -1.48 20.50
CA GLU A 294 -6.25 -2.26 21.41
C GLU A 294 -7.41 -1.39 21.91
N THR A 295 -8.63 -1.94 21.89
CA THR A 295 -9.85 -1.26 22.37
C THR A 295 -10.70 -2.18 23.25
N GLY A 296 -11.63 -1.60 23.99
CA GLY A 296 -12.55 -2.34 24.86
C GLY A 296 -11.88 -2.96 26.09
N LYS A 297 -12.67 -3.67 26.91
CA LYS A 297 -12.22 -4.39 28.12
C LYS A 297 -12.98 -5.70 28.30
N GLY A 298 -12.38 -6.65 29.01
CA GLY A 298 -13.00 -7.95 29.30
C GLY A 298 -13.46 -8.68 28.04
N ALA A 299 -14.73 -9.07 27.98
CA ALA A 299 -15.32 -9.77 26.84
C ALA A 299 -15.40 -8.93 25.55
N THR A 300 -15.34 -7.60 25.65
CA THR A 300 -15.35 -6.67 24.49
C THR A 300 -13.94 -6.29 24.03
N LYS A 301 -12.89 -6.85 24.64
CA LYS A 301 -11.52 -6.51 24.34
C LYS A 301 -11.15 -6.94 22.92
N GLN A 302 -10.84 -5.97 22.07
CA GLN A 302 -10.21 -6.20 20.77
C GLN A 302 -8.72 -5.95 20.91
N ARG A 303 -7.91 -6.96 20.58
CA ARG A 303 -6.45 -6.83 20.62
C ARG A 303 -6.00 -5.89 19.51
N LYS A 304 -4.90 -5.19 19.73
CA LYS A 304 -4.24 -4.43 18.66
C LYS A 304 -3.93 -5.35 17.47
N ASP A 305 -4.01 -4.80 16.26
CA ASP A 305 -3.67 -5.55 15.07
C ASP A 305 -2.21 -6.02 15.13
N HIS A 306 -1.99 -7.20 14.59
CA HIS A 306 -0.68 -7.82 14.61
C HIS A 306 0.27 -7.22 13.56
N SER A 307 -0.19 -6.36 12.66
CA SER A 307 0.56 -5.77 11.54
C SER A 307 -0.23 -4.60 10.91
N LEU A 308 0.41 -3.83 10.01
CA LEU A 308 -0.22 -2.82 9.14
C LEU A 308 -0.20 -3.22 7.66
N VAL A 309 0.22 -4.46 7.38
CA VAL A 309 0.61 -4.89 6.05
C VAL A 309 -0.44 -4.69 4.96
N ASP A 310 -1.73 -4.85 5.28
CA ASP A 310 -2.81 -4.73 4.29
C ASP A 310 -3.10 -3.26 3.93
N ARG A 311 -3.10 -2.39 4.95
CA ARG A 311 -3.24 -0.95 4.74
C ARG A 311 -2.06 -0.40 3.93
N LEU A 312 -0.84 -0.83 4.27
CA LEU A 312 0.37 -0.38 3.58
C LEU A 312 0.45 -0.95 2.15
N PHE A 313 -0.07 -2.16 1.91
CA PHE A 313 -0.23 -2.71 0.56
C PHE A 313 -1.14 -1.82 -0.30
N ALA A 314 -2.32 -1.49 0.21
CA ALA A 314 -3.25 -0.60 -0.49
C ALA A 314 -2.64 0.79 -0.76
N ALA A 315 -1.90 1.34 0.21
CA ALA A 315 -1.19 2.61 0.07
C ALA A 315 -0.10 2.55 -1.01
N ASN A 316 0.71 1.49 -1.05
CA ASN A 316 1.74 1.29 -2.07
C ASN A 316 1.17 1.12 -3.47
N VAL A 317 0.02 0.45 -3.59
CA VAL A 317 -0.68 0.30 -4.86
C VAL A 317 -1.34 1.62 -5.28
N GLY A 318 -1.82 2.42 -4.33
CA GLY A 318 -2.56 3.67 -4.59
C GLY A 318 -4.07 3.46 -4.71
N ILE A 319 -4.63 2.49 -3.96
CA ILE A 319 -6.07 2.16 -3.97
C ILE A 319 -6.71 2.38 -2.60
N SER A 320 -8.04 2.50 -2.58
CA SER A 320 -8.80 2.66 -1.33
C SER A 320 -8.64 1.47 -0.39
N PHE A 321 -8.65 1.70 0.92
CA PHE A 321 -8.49 0.63 1.93
C PHE A 321 -9.65 0.60 2.94
N TYR A 322 -10.14 -0.60 3.25
CA TYR A 322 -11.16 -0.83 4.27
C TYR A 322 -10.79 -1.99 5.20
N THR A 323 -11.28 -1.97 6.43
CA THR A 323 -11.25 -3.15 7.31
C THR A 323 -12.45 -4.05 7.02
N PRO A 324 -12.38 -5.36 7.35
CA PRO A 324 -13.49 -6.29 7.11
C PRO A 324 -14.79 -5.83 7.78
N GLU A 325 -14.71 -5.29 8.99
CA GLU A 325 -15.87 -4.81 9.73
C GLU A 325 -16.52 -3.58 9.09
N VAL A 326 -15.71 -2.66 8.57
CA VAL A 326 -16.21 -1.50 7.82
C VAL A 326 -16.89 -1.96 6.54
N HIS A 327 -16.22 -2.81 5.77
CA HIS A 327 -16.67 -3.21 4.44
C HIS A 327 -17.90 -4.16 4.46
N PHE A 328 -17.90 -5.18 5.32
CA PHE A 328 -18.96 -6.19 5.34
C PHE A 328 -20.10 -5.89 6.31
N LEU A 329 -19.82 -5.21 7.44
CA LEU A 329 -20.82 -4.96 8.48
C LEU A 329 -21.32 -3.50 8.51
N GLY A 330 -20.72 -2.63 7.70
CA GLY A 330 -21.04 -1.19 7.70
C GLY A 330 -20.78 -0.56 9.06
N LYS A 331 -19.68 -0.95 9.73
CA LYS A 331 -19.19 -0.27 10.93
C LYS A 331 -18.49 1.04 10.56
N GLN A 332 -18.34 1.90 11.56
CA GLN A 332 -17.61 3.16 11.45
C GLN A 332 -16.12 2.90 11.23
N VAL A 333 -15.47 3.82 10.50
CA VAL A 333 -14.04 3.75 10.26
C VAL A 333 -13.28 3.86 11.58
N GLU A 334 -12.41 2.88 11.80
CA GLU A 334 -11.65 2.74 13.03
C GLU A 334 -10.40 3.63 13.01
N GLN A 335 -10.01 4.13 14.19
CA GLN A 335 -8.71 4.76 14.37
C GLN A 335 -7.59 3.73 14.20
N TRP A 336 -6.44 4.17 13.71
CA TRP A 336 -5.28 3.32 13.49
C TRP A 336 -3.99 4.09 13.79
N ASN A 337 -2.93 3.37 14.15
CA ASN A 337 -1.63 3.95 14.47
C ASN A 337 -0.79 4.10 13.20
N LYS A 338 -0.25 5.29 12.93
CA LYS A 338 0.68 5.49 11.81
C LYS A 338 1.98 4.70 12.00
N PRO A 339 2.66 4.28 10.91
CA PRO A 339 3.96 3.66 11.02
C PRO A 339 5.00 4.64 11.61
N ASP A 340 5.99 4.11 12.31
CA ASP A 340 7.08 4.89 12.93
C ASP A 340 7.96 5.61 11.89
N PHE A 341 7.91 5.17 10.63
CA PHE A 341 8.64 5.77 9.51
C PHE A 341 7.74 5.83 8.27
N ASP A 342 7.70 7.01 7.64
CA ASP A 342 7.01 7.24 6.38
C ASP A 342 8.04 7.39 5.24
N PRO A 343 8.16 6.39 4.35
CA PRO A 343 9.12 6.42 3.24
C PRO A 343 8.69 7.41 2.13
N THR A 344 7.45 7.90 2.14
CA THR A 344 6.98 8.84 1.11
C THR A 344 7.51 10.26 1.32
N SER A 345 7.92 10.60 2.55
CA SER A 345 8.30 11.94 2.97
C SER A 345 9.81 12.13 3.18
N VAL A 346 10.65 11.51 2.34
CA VAL A 346 12.12 11.63 2.46
C VAL A 346 12.52 13.11 2.44
N GLN A 347 13.11 13.58 3.54
CA GLN A 347 13.44 15.00 3.73
C GLN A 347 14.73 15.34 2.97
N GLU A 348 14.62 16.12 1.90
CA GLU A 348 15.77 16.58 1.12
C GLU A 348 16.58 17.71 1.80
N GLN A 349 15.98 18.38 2.79
CA GLN A 349 16.47 19.64 3.38
C GLN A 349 17.23 19.49 4.71
N VAL A 350 17.75 18.30 5.03
CA VAL A 350 18.55 18.11 6.26
C VAL A 350 20.03 18.37 5.95
N SER A 351 20.84 18.91 6.88
CA SER A 351 22.31 18.96 6.72
C SER A 351 22.88 17.53 6.70
N LEU A 352 24.04 17.30 6.05
CA LEU A 352 24.63 15.95 6.06
C LEU A 352 25.16 15.59 7.46
N LEU A 353 25.76 16.58 8.12
CA LEU A 353 26.32 16.46 9.46
C LEU A 353 25.57 17.37 10.44
N ASP A 354 25.54 16.97 11.71
CA ASP A 354 25.04 17.77 12.82
C ASP A 354 25.99 17.64 14.03
N PRO A 355 26.71 18.70 14.42
CA PRO A 355 26.80 20.00 13.72
C PRO A 355 27.46 19.89 12.33
N ASP A 356 27.27 20.88 11.46
CA ASP A 356 27.87 20.92 10.11
C ASP A 356 29.15 21.77 10.08
N ASP A 357 30.09 21.45 10.97
CA ASP A 357 31.33 22.21 11.22
C ASP A 357 32.59 21.34 11.13
N LEU A 358 32.47 20.14 10.56
CA LEU A 358 33.56 19.17 10.50
C LEU A 358 34.66 19.61 9.51
N THR A 359 35.82 20.01 10.03
CA THR A 359 37.01 20.40 9.26
C THR A 359 38.06 19.27 9.23
N PHE A 360 38.73 19.07 8.09
CA PHE A 360 39.76 18.04 7.92
C PHE A 360 41.18 18.60 7.77
N ASP A 361 41.31 19.91 7.64
CA ASP A 361 42.58 20.57 7.33
C ASP A 361 43.49 20.75 8.56
N ASP A 362 42.94 20.53 9.76
CA ASP A 362 43.62 20.80 11.03
C ASP A 362 44.60 19.70 11.46
N HIS A 363 44.56 18.51 10.84
CA HIS A 363 45.36 17.36 11.27
C HIS A 363 45.97 16.58 10.09
N PRO A 364 47.29 16.37 10.06
CA PRO A 364 47.93 15.58 8.98
C PRO A 364 47.58 14.09 9.04
N CYS A 365 47.15 13.58 10.20
CA CYS A 365 46.74 12.19 10.40
C CYS A 365 45.72 12.12 11.55
N GLU A 366 44.58 11.46 11.32
CA GLU A 366 43.54 11.25 12.33
C GLU A 366 42.87 9.88 12.21
N MET A 367 42.16 9.45 13.26
CA MET A 367 41.35 8.25 13.24
C MET A 367 39.87 8.59 13.47
N VAL A 368 39.00 8.07 12.61
CA VAL A 368 37.55 8.22 12.72
C VAL A 368 36.91 6.90 13.13
N ILE A 369 36.02 6.92 14.12
CA ILE A 369 35.19 5.77 14.49
C ILE A 369 33.75 6.03 14.05
N MET A 370 33.22 5.17 13.17
CA MET A 370 31.81 5.19 12.84
C MET A 370 30.99 4.45 13.88
N VAL A 371 29.85 4.98 14.28
CA VAL A 371 28.90 4.36 15.21
C VAL A 371 27.53 4.27 14.57
N GLY A 372 26.89 3.12 14.63
CA GLY A 372 25.51 2.97 14.16
C GLY A 372 25.09 1.53 13.91
N LEU A 373 23.78 1.30 13.88
CA LEU A 373 23.20 -0.02 13.68
C LEU A 373 23.57 -0.61 12.31
N PRO A 374 23.67 -1.94 12.16
CA PRO A 374 23.79 -2.56 10.85
C PRO A 374 22.59 -2.15 9.98
N GLY A 375 22.84 -1.78 8.72
CA GLY A 375 21.81 -1.25 7.81
C GLY A 375 21.60 0.27 7.85
N SER A 376 22.28 1.01 8.73
CA SER A 376 22.11 2.47 8.83
C SER A 376 22.76 3.29 7.71
N GLY A 377 23.53 2.66 6.81
CA GLY A 377 24.21 3.33 5.70
C GLY A 377 25.69 3.65 5.91
N LYS A 378 26.28 3.27 7.06
CA LYS A 378 27.70 3.54 7.40
C LYS A 378 28.69 3.26 6.27
N SER A 379 28.71 2.02 5.74
CA SER A 379 29.70 1.65 4.71
C SER A 379 29.53 2.46 3.42
N HIS A 380 28.29 2.85 3.07
CA HIS A 380 28.04 3.74 1.94
C HIS A 380 28.56 5.16 2.24
N PHE A 381 28.31 5.68 3.44
CA PHE A 381 28.87 6.96 3.89
C PHE A 381 30.40 6.92 3.90
N CYS A 382 31.04 5.88 4.43
CA CYS A 382 32.49 5.72 4.42
C CYS A 382 33.09 5.74 3.01
N SER A 383 32.51 4.97 2.09
CA SER A 383 33.00 4.93 0.71
C SER A 383 32.76 6.26 -0.02
N SER A 384 31.61 6.90 0.13
CA SER A 384 31.30 8.15 -0.58
C SER A 384 32.02 9.38 0.01
N PHE A 385 32.10 9.46 1.33
CA PHE A 385 32.60 10.63 2.05
C PHE A 385 34.10 10.54 2.36
N PHE A 386 34.60 9.40 2.84
CA PHE A 386 36.00 9.29 3.30
C PHE A 386 36.96 8.80 2.21
N GLN A 387 36.53 7.93 1.29
CA GLN A 387 37.41 7.36 0.27
C GLN A 387 37.96 8.43 -0.68
N SER A 388 37.12 9.38 -1.10
CA SER A 388 37.52 10.51 -1.95
C SER A 388 38.49 11.47 -1.26
N ARG A 389 38.53 11.45 0.08
CA ARG A 389 39.44 12.24 0.94
C ARG A 389 40.72 11.50 1.31
N GLY A 390 40.97 10.31 0.74
CA GLY A 390 42.21 9.55 0.92
C GLY A 390 42.27 8.68 2.19
N TYR A 391 41.20 8.63 2.98
CA TYR A 391 41.14 7.84 4.21
C TYR A 391 41.19 6.33 3.91
N LYS A 392 41.88 5.58 4.76
CA LYS A 392 41.88 4.12 4.71
C LYS A 392 40.69 3.57 5.51
N ILE A 393 39.78 2.88 4.82
CA ILE A 393 38.61 2.26 5.44
C ILE A 393 38.98 0.90 6.01
N VAL A 394 38.67 0.68 7.29
CA VAL A 394 38.94 -0.55 8.03
C VAL A 394 37.61 -1.15 8.50
N ASN A 395 37.32 -2.38 8.10
CA ASN A 395 36.06 -3.06 8.40
C ASN A 395 36.29 -4.54 8.78
N ALA A 396 35.68 -4.98 9.87
CA ALA A 396 35.82 -6.34 10.41
C ALA A 396 35.16 -7.40 9.51
N ASP A 397 34.11 -7.06 8.76
CA ASP A 397 33.48 -7.97 7.81
C ASP A 397 34.45 -8.33 6.65
N THR A 398 35.33 -7.40 6.26
CA THR A 398 36.36 -7.62 5.24
C THR A 398 37.64 -8.22 5.81
N LEU A 399 38.05 -7.78 7.00
CA LEU A 399 39.31 -8.21 7.63
C LEU A 399 39.16 -9.42 8.57
N GLY A 400 37.94 -9.91 8.78
CA GLY A 400 37.60 -11.10 9.56
C GLY A 400 37.53 -10.90 11.08
N SER A 401 38.19 -9.89 11.66
CA SER A 401 38.12 -9.65 13.11
C SER A 401 38.42 -8.20 13.52
N THR A 402 37.97 -7.82 14.72
CA THR A 402 38.32 -6.54 15.34
C THR A 402 39.82 -6.43 15.59
N GLN A 403 40.50 -7.53 15.91
CA GLN A 403 41.96 -7.52 16.10
C GLN A 403 42.70 -7.18 14.80
N ASN A 404 42.25 -7.74 13.68
CA ASN A 404 42.81 -7.41 12.36
C ASN A 404 42.53 -5.94 11.99
N CYS A 405 41.38 -5.40 12.40
CA CYS A 405 41.10 -3.97 12.25
C CYS A 405 42.10 -3.11 13.02
N LEU A 406 42.38 -3.44 14.30
CA LEU A 406 43.36 -2.71 15.11
C LEU A 406 44.76 -2.75 14.48
N THR A 407 45.20 -3.92 14.01
CA THR A 407 46.49 -4.07 13.32
C THR A 407 46.56 -3.23 12.05
N ALA A 408 45.49 -3.22 11.25
CA ALA A 408 45.42 -2.40 10.04
C ALA A 408 45.44 -0.90 10.36
N CYS A 409 44.64 -0.45 11.33
CA CYS A 409 44.64 0.94 11.80
C CYS A 409 46.05 1.34 12.25
N LYS A 410 46.69 0.52 13.10
CA LYS A 410 48.05 0.78 13.59
C LYS A 410 49.01 1.04 12.44
N ARG A 411 49.02 0.15 11.43
CA ARG A 411 49.88 0.29 10.24
C ARG A 411 49.63 1.58 9.46
N PHE A 412 48.38 1.94 9.22
CA PHE A 412 48.05 3.17 8.48
C PHE A 412 48.48 4.42 9.24
N LEU A 413 48.18 4.45 10.54
CA LEU A 413 48.54 5.54 11.41
C LEU A 413 50.08 5.69 11.53
N ASP A 414 50.82 4.58 11.61
CA ASP A 414 52.30 4.57 11.60
C ASP A 414 52.89 5.11 10.29
N SER A 415 52.16 5.01 9.18
CA SER A 415 52.55 5.58 7.88
C SER A 415 52.02 7.00 7.65
N GLY A 416 51.47 7.66 8.68
CA GLY A 416 50.89 9.00 8.57
C GLY A 416 49.59 9.06 7.76
N GLN A 417 48.88 7.93 7.59
CA GLN A 417 47.64 7.86 6.83
C GLN A 417 46.42 7.85 7.75
N SER A 418 45.50 8.80 7.55
CA SER A 418 44.22 8.79 8.26
C SER A 418 43.39 7.55 7.93
N CYS A 419 42.66 7.04 8.92
CA CYS A 419 41.83 5.85 8.76
C CYS A 419 40.45 6.00 9.40
N VAL A 420 39.48 5.25 8.88
CA VAL A 420 38.10 5.19 9.40
C VAL A 420 37.72 3.76 9.73
N VAL A 421 37.19 3.55 10.93
CA VAL A 421 36.72 2.25 11.42
C VAL A 421 35.23 2.10 11.10
N ASP A 422 34.93 1.43 9.99
CA ASP A 422 33.57 1.09 9.52
C ASP A 422 33.07 -0.22 10.14
N ASN A 423 32.97 -0.23 11.48
CA ASN A 423 32.30 -1.28 12.23
C ASN A 423 30.99 -0.74 12.82
N THR A 424 30.22 -1.58 13.52
CA THR A 424 29.00 -1.10 14.20
C THR A 424 29.30 -0.24 15.42
N ASN A 425 30.34 -0.59 16.19
CA ASN A 425 30.87 0.14 17.36
C ASN A 425 29.77 0.63 18.34
N VAL A 426 28.78 -0.22 18.57
CA VAL A 426 27.55 0.13 19.29
C VAL A 426 27.74 0.30 20.79
N ASP A 427 28.79 -0.26 21.39
CA ASP A 427 29.06 -0.17 22.83
C ASP A 427 30.43 0.45 23.15
N VAL A 428 30.55 1.01 24.36
CA VAL A 428 31.75 1.68 24.88
C VAL A 428 32.97 0.75 24.84
N ALA A 429 32.78 -0.53 25.21
CA ALA A 429 33.88 -1.51 25.26
C ALA A 429 34.50 -1.76 23.88
N SER A 430 33.70 -1.73 22.81
CA SER A 430 34.17 -1.86 21.44
C SER A 430 34.92 -0.61 20.99
N ARG A 431 34.41 0.58 21.29
CA ARG A 431 35.04 1.87 20.95
C ARG A 431 36.37 2.07 21.68
N LYS A 432 36.43 1.72 22.97
CA LYS A 432 37.61 1.85 23.83
C LYS A 432 38.87 1.22 23.24
N LYS A 433 38.76 0.10 22.52
CA LYS A 433 39.90 -0.58 21.90
C LYS A 433 40.60 0.28 20.84
N PHE A 434 39.82 0.98 20.02
CA PHE A 434 40.35 1.88 18.99
C PHE A 434 40.80 3.20 19.61
N LEU A 435 40.03 3.76 20.56
CA LEU A 435 40.43 4.96 21.30
C LEU A 435 41.78 4.80 21.99
N GLN A 436 42.03 3.64 22.62
CA GLN A 436 43.33 3.34 23.22
C GLN A 436 44.46 3.38 22.18
N LEU A 437 44.26 2.80 20.99
CA LEU A 437 45.24 2.81 19.92
C LEU A 437 45.56 4.24 19.43
N ALA A 438 44.55 5.11 19.31
CA ALA A 438 44.75 6.52 18.98
C ALA A 438 45.52 7.24 20.09
N SER A 439 45.13 7.04 21.34
CA SER A 439 45.80 7.62 22.51
C SER A 439 47.27 7.22 22.60
N ASP A 440 47.59 5.93 22.43
CA ASP A 440 48.96 5.41 22.49
C ASP A 440 49.87 6.03 21.41
N LYS A 441 49.27 6.48 20.30
CA LYS A 441 49.96 7.15 19.19
C LYS A 441 49.88 8.67 19.24
N MET A 442 49.19 9.25 20.22
CA MET A 442 48.90 10.68 20.30
C MET A 442 48.20 11.21 19.03
N ILE A 443 47.33 10.40 18.44
CA ILE A 443 46.57 10.74 17.24
C ILE A 443 45.14 11.13 17.64
N PRO A 444 44.59 12.24 17.12
CA PRO A 444 43.21 12.64 17.39
C PRO A 444 42.22 11.58 16.91
N CYS A 445 41.16 11.37 17.69
CA CYS A 445 40.09 10.43 17.33
C CYS A 445 38.72 11.10 17.36
N ARG A 446 37.98 11.04 16.25
CA ARG A 446 36.61 11.58 16.11
C ARG A 446 35.57 10.45 16.06
N CYS A 447 34.35 10.76 16.46
CA CYS A 447 33.22 9.87 16.31
C CYS A 447 32.21 10.43 15.31
N LEU A 448 31.78 9.60 14.34
CA LEU A 448 30.63 9.91 13.48
C LEU A 448 29.50 8.91 13.72
N VAL A 449 28.35 9.41 14.16
CA VAL A 449 27.19 8.61 14.60
C VAL A 449 26.10 8.66 13.55
N MET A 450 25.68 7.53 13.00
CA MET A 450 24.55 7.50 12.08
C MET A 450 23.24 7.83 12.81
N SER A 451 22.69 9.01 12.54
CA SER A 451 21.43 9.52 13.10
C SER A 451 20.26 9.01 12.27
N VAL A 452 20.00 7.71 12.35
CA VAL A 452 18.94 7.03 11.58
C VAL A 452 18.01 6.28 12.54
N PRO A 453 16.71 6.66 12.61
CA PRO A 453 15.75 5.96 13.45
C PRO A 453 15.66 4.47 13.13
N VAL A 454 15.39 3.64 14.15
CA VAL A 454 15.35 2.18 14.03
C VAL A 454 14.38 1.70 12.93
N ALA A 455 13.21 2.34 12.80
CA ALA A 455 12.23 2.02 11.77
C ALA A 455 12.80 2.25 10.36
N GLN A 456 13.50 3.38 10.15
CA GLN A 456 14.18 3.67 8.89
C GLN A 456 15.37 2.74 8.64
N VAL A 457 16.11 2.31 9.68
CA VAL A 457 17.18 1.31 9.50
C VAL A 457 16.61 -0.03 9.01
N LYS A 458 15.49 -0.49 9.57
CA LYS A 458 14.82 -1.71 9.08
C LYS A 458 14.36 -1.55 7.63
N HIS A 459 13.80 -0.39 7.30
CA HIS A 459 13.42 -0.05 5.93
C HIS A 459 14.62 -0.10 4.97
N ASN A 460 15.76 0.48 5.36
CA ASN A 460 16.99 0.42 4.56
C ASN A 460 17.50 -1.02 4.35
N ILE A 461 17.36 -1.88 5.37
CA ILE A 461 17.69 -3.31 5.24
C ILE A 461 16.77 -3.98 4.22
N ALA A 462 15.45 -3.78 4.34
CA ALA A 462 14.47 -4.33 3.41
C ALA A 462 14.72 -3.84 1.98
N PHE A 463 14.95 -2.54 1.80
CA PHE A 463 15.32 -1.93 0.53
C PHE A 463 16.54 -2.60 -0.08
N ARG A 464 17.63 -2.74 0.70
CA ARG A 464 18.87 -3.38 0.25
C ARG A 464 18.65 -4.83 -0.18
N GLU A 465 17.83 -5.59 0.55
CA GLU A 465 17.52 -6.98 0.19
C GLU A 465 16.70 -7.10 -1.09
N LEU A 466 15.87 -6.10 -1.39
CA LEU A 466 15.04 -6.05 -2.59
C LEU A 466 15.79 -5.50 -3.81
N SER A 467 16.72 -4.56 -3.59
CA SER A 467 17.49 -3.89 -4.65
C SER A 467 18.73 -4.68 -5.07
N ASP A 468 19.33 -5.46 -4.17
CA ASP A 468 20.58 -6.19 -4.41
C ASP A 468 20.56 -7.56 -3.70
N SER A 469 20.09 -8.57 -4.42
CA SER A 469 19.93 -9.94 -3.92
C SER A 469 21.25 -10.68 -3.69
N ALA A 470 22.38 -10.16 -4.17
CA ALA A 470 23.70 -10.74 -3.96
C ALA A 470 24.27 -10.40 -2.57
N ARG A 471 23.71 -9.38 -1.90
CA ARG A 471 24.22 -8.97 -0.57
C ARG A 471 23.75 -9.91 0.54
N PRO A 472 24.61 -10.22 1.52
CA PRO A 472 24.23 -11.00 2.68
C PRO A 472 23.07 -10.35 3.46
N LYS A 473 22.07 -11.15 3.83
CA LYS A 473 20.94 -10.72 4.65
C LYS A 473 21.38 -10.45 6.09
N ILE A 474 20.87 -9.35 6.66
CA ILE A 474 21.10 -9.02 8.07
C ILE A 474 20.03 -9.74 8.89
N LYS A 475 20.43 -10.78 9.64
CA LYS A 475 19.49 -11.54 10.46
C LYS A 475 18.90 -10.68 11.58
N ASP A 476 17.58 -10.75 11.79
CA ASP A 476 16.87 -10.01 12.83
C ASP A 476 17.47 -10.18 14.24
N MET A 477 17.92 -11.40 14.57
CA MET A 477 18.55 -11.68 15.87
C MET A 477 19.82 -10.83 16.07
N VAL A 478 20.65 -10.71 15.04
CA VAL A 478 21.89 -9.91 15.08
C VAL A 478 21.56 -8.44 15.18
N PHE A 479 20.59 -7.97 14.40
CA PHE A 479 20.11 -6.59 14.47
C PHE A 479 19.60 -6.23 15.88
N ASN A 480 18.73 -7.05 16.45
CA ASN A 480 18.15 -6.81 17.77
C ASN A 480 19.20 -6.91 18.89
N MET A 481 20.18 -7.82 18.78
CA MET A 481 21.31 -7.88 19.71
C MET A 481 22.12 -6.58 19.68
N MET A 482 22.49 -6.09 18.49
CA MET A 482 23.26 -4.85 18.34
C MET A 482 22.47 -3.64 18.82
N LYS A 483 21.16 -3.58 18.51
CA LYS A 483 20.26 -2.54 19.02
C LYS A 483 20.23 -2.52 20.55
N LYS A 484 20.15 -3.69 21.20
CA LYS A 484 20.13 -3.77 22.67
C LYS A 484 21.46 -3.34 23.30
N LYS A 485 22.59 -3.57 22.63
CA LYS A 485 23.92 -3.17 23.11
C LYS A 485 24.24 -1.69 22.89
N TYR A 486 23.46 -1.00 22.06
CA TYR A 486 23.72 0.39 21.69
C TYR A 486 23.80 1.31 22.90
N GLN A 487 24.89 2.06 22.96
CA GLN A 487 25.17 3.12 23.93
C GLN A 487 25.65 4.33 23.14
N GLU A 488 24.96 5.46 23.34
CA GLU A 488 25.30 6.75 22.72
C GLU A 488 26.78 7.08 23.04
N PRO A 489 27.59 7.49 22.05
CA PRO A 489 28.96 7.87 22.31
C PRO A 489 29.05 9.21 23.04
N ALA A 490 30.04 9.34 23.92
CA ALA A 490 30.25 10.53 24.73
C ALA A 490 31.72 10.99 24.67
N LEU A 491 31.94 12.31 24.83
CA LEU A 491 33.27 12.92 24.73
C LEU A 491 34.23 12.39 25.81
N ASP A 492 33.72 12.00 26.98
CA ASP A 492 34.48 11.42 28.09
C ASP A 492 35.08 10.03 27.78
N GLU A 493 34.68 9.40 26.67
CA GLU A 493 35.36 8.21 26.15
C GLU A 493 36.75 8.52 25.58
N GLY A 494 37.04 9.79 25.25
CA GLY A 494 38.31 10.24 24.67
C GLY A 494 38.22 10.70 23.20
N PHE A 495 37.02 11.00 22.71
CA PHE A 495 36.84 11.61 21.39
C PHE A 495 37.14 13.11 21.42
N ILE A 496 37.77 13.64 20.37
CA ILE A 496 37.96 15.09 20.22
C ILE A 496 36.68 15.80 19.78
N SER A 497 35.81 15.09 19.04
CA SER A 497 34.51 15.58 18.59
C SER A 497 33.56 14.41 18.28
N ILE A 498 32.26 14.69 18.35
CA ILE A 498 31.20 13.76 17.98
C ILE A 498 30.25 14.47 17.03
N HIS A 499 30.06 13.90 15.86
CA HIS A 499 29.18 14.43 14.83
C HIS A 499 28.11 13.40 14.49
N LYS A 500 26.87 13.84 14.33
CA LYS A 500 25.79 13.02 13.79
C LYS A 500 25.81 13.07 12.27
N VAL A 501 25.53 11.93 11.64
CA VAL A 501 25.40 11.79 10.19
C VAL A 501 23.93 11.55 9.90
N ASN A 502 23.28 12.53 9.28
CA ASN A 502 21.87 12.42 8.89
C ASN A 502 21.72 11.55 7.65
N PHE A 503 20.57 10.88 7.53
CA PHE A 503 20.28 10.06 6.35
C PHE A 503 19.92 10.92 5.15
N LYS A 504 20.80 10.94 4.14
CA LYS A 504 20.53 11.46 2.80
C LYS A 504 20.59 10.31 1.80
N PRO A 505 19.45 9.85 1.26
CA PRO A 505 19.48 8.78 0.28
C PRO A 505 20.06 9.28 -1.04
N ASN A 506 20.80 8.40 -1.70
CA ASN A 506 21.22 8.54 -3.08
C ASN A 506 20.85 7.25 -3.81
N PHE A 507 20.06 7.37 -4.87
CA PHE A 507 19.52 6.23 -5.61
C PHE A 507 20.23 6.09 -6.96
N ALA A 508 20.47 4.85 -7.38
CA ALA A 508 21.12 4.59 -8.66
C ALA A 508 20.24 4.97 -9.86
N ASP A 509 18.92 4.87 -9.71
CA ASP A 509 17.92 5.16 -10.73
C ASP A 509 16.54 5.46 -10.11
N GLU A 510 15.61 5.94 -10.94
CA GLU A 510 14.24 6.26 -10.56
C GLU A 510 13.45 5.03 -10.03
N LYS A 511 13.78 3.82 -10.49
CA LYS A 511 13.11 2.59 -10.02
C LYS A 511 13.47 2.29 -8.58
N GLN A 512 14.74 2.47 -8.21
CA GLN A 512 15.21 2.36 -6.84
C GLN A 512 14.61 3.44 -5.94
N GLU A 513 14.53 4.67 -6.41
CA GLU A 513 13.85 5.74 -5.68
C GLU A 513 12.38 5.39 -5.42
N LYS A 514 11.65 4.97 -6.46
CA LYS A 514 10.25 4.54 -6.35
C LYS A 514 10.08 3.37 -5.40
N LEU A 515 10.98 2.38 -5.43
CA LEU A 515 10.97 1.27 -4.48
C LEU A 515 11.24 1.77 -3.05
N TYR A 516 12.21 2.65 -2.84
CA TYR A 516 12.52 3.17 -1.51
C TYR A 516 11.35 3.96 -0.92
N LYS A 517 10.58 4.66 -1.75
CA LYS A 517 9.39 5.44 -1.35
C LYS A 517 8.15 4.58 -1.07
N MET A 518 8.20 3.26 -1.27
CA MET A 518 7.14 2.32 -0.85
C MET A 518 7.31 1.90 0.60
N TYR A 519 6.24 1.53 1.29
CA TYR A 519 6.34 0.78 2.53
C TYR A 519 6.89 -0.63 2.26
N LEU A 520 8.05 -0.98 2.83
CA LEU A 520 8.73 -2.26 2.57
C LEU A 520 8.61 -3.25 3.74
N VAL A 521 8.18 -2.78 4.91
CA VAL A 521 8.18 -3.54 6.17
C VAL A 521 6.76 -3.60 6.72
N GLU A 522 6.42 -4.73 7.35
CA GLU A 522 5.10 -4.97 7.94
C GLU A 522 4.86 -4.21 9.27
N LYS A 523 5.93 -3.72 9.90
CA LYS A 523 5.96 -3.04 11.21
C LYS A 523 7.12 -2.07 11.38
#